data_AF-A0A8B6CCI9-F1
#
_entry.id   AF-A0A8B6CCI9-F1
#
_cell.length_a   1.000
_cell.length_b   1.000
_cell.length_c   1.000
_cell.angle_alpha   90.00
_cell.angle_beta   90.00
_cell.angle_gamma   90.00
#
_symmetry.space_group_name_H-M   'P 1'
#
loop_
_entity.id
_entity.type
_entity.pdbx_description
1 polymer ?
#
loop_
_entity_poly.entity_id
_entity_poly.type
_entity_poly.pdbx_seq_one_letter_code
_entity_poly.pdbx_strand_id
1 'polypeptide(L)'
;MTENHSDDEDTLLLNEPTVHASGAKSSSVPQISDQTFELFTSYFDNIVSELQKLQKRTSAEDFVSTNLISGLILKINRRNKLIQIADKTPAGWSTVQEYESDDLASDSEDEKPSRQAESRALKTIKEKKNPWKTVLKTVRHRCETYQLY
;
A
#
# COMPACT_ATOMS: atom_id res chain seq x y z
N MET A 1 23.63 18.36 -74.46
CA MET A 1 22.93 17.19 -73.90
C MET A 1 22.33 17.68 -72.58
N THR A 2 21.13 18.26 -72.61
CA THR A 2 19.82 17.57 -72.37
C THR A 2 19.79 17.02 -70.93
N GLU A 3 18.84 17.31 -70.05
CA GLU A 3 17.44 17.72 -70.17
C GLU A 3 16.98 18.24 -68.80
N ASN A 4 15.95 19.08 -68.81
CA ASN A 4 15.11 19.39 -67.65
C ASN A 4 14.34 18.13 -67.21
N HIS A 5 14.05 17.97 -65.92
CA HIS A 5 12.70 17.57 -65.53
C HIS A 5 12.31 18.15 -64.17
N SER A 6 11.09 18.65 -64.18
CA SER A 6 10.39 19.41 -63.16
C SER A 6 9.57 18.45 -62.30
N ASP A 7 8.98 19.01 -61.25
CA ASP A 7 7.75 18.54 -60.59
C ASP A 7 7.87 17.31 -59.67
N ASP A 8 7.74 17.53 -58.36
CA ASP A 8 6.45 17.32 -57.72
C ASP A 8 6.46 17.83 -56.27
N GLU A 9 5.44 18.63 -55.99
CA GLU A 9 4.90 18.91 -54.67
C GLU A 9 4.67 17.61 -53.91
N ASP A 10 5.10 17.51 -52.65
CA ASP A 10 4.18 16.98 -51.66
C ASP A 10 4.55 17.37 -50.23
N THR A 11 3.61 18.10 -49.64
CA THR A 11 3.48 18.41 -48.23
C THR A 11 3.46 17.12 -47.39
N LEU A 12 4.57 16.78 -46.73
CA LEU A 12 4.54 15.80 -45.64
C LEU A 12 4.47 16.52 -44.29
N LEU A 13 3.20 16.70 -43.90
CA LEU A 13 2.70 17.06 -42.58
C LEU A 13 3.54 16.46 -41.45
N LEU A 14 3.83 17.33 -40.48
CA LEU A 14 4.18 16.97 -39.12
C LEU A 14 3.14 15.98 -38.58
N ASN A 15 3.46 14.68 -38.66
CA ASN A 15 2.77 13.69 -37.87
C ASN A 15 3.30 13.79 -36.45
N GLU A 16 2.66 14.67 -35.66
CA GLU A 16 2.64 14.49 -34.22
C GLU A 16 2.13 13.07 -33.94
N PRO A 17 2.83 12.26 -33.13
CA PRO A 17 2.24 11.03 -32.66
C PRO A 17 1.08 11.40 -31.75
N THR A 18 -0.13 11.36 -32.31
CA THR A 18 -1.38 11.33 -31.56
C THR A 18 -1.31 10.12 -30.65
N VAL A 19 -0.88 10.33 -29.40
CA VAL A 19 -1.07 9.39 -28.31
C VAL A 19 -2.56 9.34 -28.02
N HIS A 20 -3.27 8.61 -28.88
CA HIS A 20 -4.60 8.13 -28.61
C HIS A 20 -4.55 7.36 -27.30
N ALA A 21 -5.24 7.89 -26.30
CA ALA A 21 -5.56 7.24 -25.07
C ALA A 21 -6.23 5.89 -25.38
N SER A 22 -5.43 4.82 -25.39
CA SER A 22 -5.92 3.47 -25.51
C SER A 22 -5.74 2.77 -24.18
N GLY A 23 -6.87 2.53 -23.54
CA GLY A 23 -7.06 1.46 -22.57
C GLY A 23 -6.27 1.63 -21.28
N ALA A 24 -6.92 2.17 -20.26
CA ALA A 24 -6.69 1.71 -18.90
C ALA A 24 -6.84 0.18 -18.92
N LYS A 25 -5.72 -0.56 -19.03
CA LYS A 25 -5.66 -1.95 -18.62
C LYS A 25 -6.00 -1.91 -17.14
N SER A 26 -7.27 -2.15 -16.81
CA SER A 26 -7.63 -2.63 -15.50
C SER A 26 -6.76 -3.86 -15.27
N SER A 27 -5.68 -3.67 -14.51
CA SER A 27 -4.94 -4.77 -13.92
C SER A 27 -5.97 -5.47 -13.06
N SER A 28 -6.62 -6.49 -13.63
CA SER A 28 -7.59 -7.32 -12.93
C SER A 28 -6.81 -8.03 -11.84
N VAL A 29 -6.81 -7.44 -10.65
CA VAL A 29 -6.25 -8.06 -9.45
C VAL A 29 -6.94 -9.42 -9.34
N PRO A 30 -6.19 -10.54 -9.34
CA PRO A 30 -6.79 -11.85 -9.20
C PRO A 30 -7.64 -11.87 -7.93
N GLN A 31 -8.96 -12.06 -8.10
CA GLN A 31 -9.87 -12.24 -6.98
C GLN A 31 -9.56 -13.60 -6.37
N ILE A 32 -8.81 -13.58 -5.27
CA ILE A 32 -8.60 -14.75 -4.41
C ILE A 32 -9.99 -15.20 -3.95
N SER A 33 -10.34 -16.46 -4.15
CA SER A 33 -11.67 -16.95 -3.78
C SER A 33 -11.83 -16.96 -2.27
N ASP A 34 -13.04 -16.69 -1.77
CA ASP A 34 -13.35 -16.71 -0.33
C ASP A 34 -12.91 -18.03 0.32
N GLN A 35 -13.04 -19.15 -0.41
CA GLN A 35 -12.56 -20.47 0.02
C GLN A 35 -11.05 -20.51 0.27
N THR A 36 -10.25 -19.89 -0.61
CA THR A 36 -8.79 -19.86 -0.45
C THR A 36 -8.34 -18.98 0.71
N PHE A 37 -9.10 -17.92 1.01
CA PHE A 37 -8.87 -17.06 2.17
C PHE A 37 -9.21 -17.77 3.50
N GLU A 38 -10.32 -18.49 3.56
CA GLU A 38 -10.69 -19.29 4.73
C GLU A 38 -9.67 -20.39 5.02
N LEU A 39 -9.22 -21.11 3.98
CA LEU A 39 -8.17 -22.12 4.10
C LEU A 39 -6.86 -21.52 4.62
N PHE A 40 -6.49 -20.35 4.12
CA PHE A 40 -5.29 -19.65 4.56
C PHE A 40 -5.40 -19.26 6.04
N THR A 41 -6.51 -18.63 6.44
CA THR A 41 -6.73 -18.20 7.83
C THR A 41 -6.70 -19.39 8.80
N SER A 42 -7.45 -20.45 8.47
CA SER A 42 -7.51 -21.70 9.25
C SER A 42 -6.13 -22.35 9.40
N TYR A 43 -5.31 -22.32 8.36
CA TYR A 43 -3.94 -22.86 8.42
C TYR A 43 -3.08 -22.13 9.45
N PHE A 44 -3.12 -20.79 9.51
CA PHE A 44 -2.35 -20.04 10.50
C PHE A 44 -2.88 -20.23 11.92
N ASP A 45 -4.20 -20.30 12.10
CA ASP A 45 -4.79 -20.58 13.41
C ASP A 45 -4.37 -21.96 13.94
N ASN A 46 -4.28 -22.95 13.06
CA ASN A 46 -3.75 -24.27 13.42
C ASN A 46 -2.28 -24.18 13.85
N ILE A 47 -1.42 -23.51 13.09
CA ILE A 47 -0.01 -23.32 13.47
C ILE A 47 0.12 -22.66 14.84
N VAL A 48 -0.64 -21.58 15.10
CA VAL A 48 -0.61 -20.91 16.40
C VAL A 48 -1.06 -21.87 17.51
N SER A 49 -2.12 -22.65 17.28
CA SER A 49 -2.59 -23.66 18.24
C SER A 49 -1.52 -24.72 18.55
N GLU A 50 -0.84 -25.22 17.53
CA GLU A 50 0.25 -26.20 17.68
C GLU A 50 1.44 -25.62 18.43
N LEU A 51 1.85 -24.39 18.11
CA LEU A 51 2.94 -23.70 18.82
C LEU A 51 2.60 -23.46 20.29
N GLN A 52 1.36 -23.09 20.61
CA GLN A 52 0.90 -22.94 21.99
C GLN A 52 0.89 -24.28 22.74
N LYS A 53 0.48 -25.37 22.08
CA LYS A 53 0.55 -26.72 22.66
C LYS A 53 2.01 -27.13 22.91
N LEU A 54 2.92 -26.82 21.98
CA LEU A 54 4.34 -27.09 22.12
C LEU A 54 4.92 -26.29 23.29
N GLN A 55 4.62 -24.99 23.37
CA GLN A 55 5.06 -24.11 24.45
C GLN A 55 4.70 -24.65 25.83
N LYS A 56 3.47 -25.18 25.99
CA LYS A 56 2.99 -25.79 27.24
C LYS A 56 3.71 -27.10 27.60
N ARG A 57 4.26 -27.79 26.60
CA ARG A 57 4.99 -29.06 26.78
C ARG A 57 6.49 -28.85 26.96
N THR A 58 7.02 -27.72 26.49
CA THR A 58 8.40 -27.32 26.70
C THR A 58 8.64 -27.02 28.19
N SER A 59 9.76 -27.48 28.74
CA SER A 59 10.15 -27.16 30.12
C SER A 59 10.25 -25.65 30.31
N ALA A 60 9.74 -25.14 31.43
CA ALA A 60 9.87 -23.73 31.79
C ALA A 60 11.34 -23.32 31.97
N GLU A 61 12.23 -24.26 32.26
CA GLU A 61 13.68 -24.03 32.42
C GLU A 61 14.41 -23.93 31.08
N ASP A 62 13.81 -24.45 29.99
CA ASP A 62 14.36 -24.30 28.64
C ASP A 62 14.00 -22.90 28.10
N PHE A 63 14.72 -21.91 28.62
CA PHE A 63 14.56 -20.50 28.25
C PHE A 63 14.70 -20.28 26.75
N VAL A 64 15.61 -21.00 26.07
CA VAL A 64 15.86 -20.81 24.64
C VAL A 64 14.65 -21.26 23.83
N SER A 65 14.18 -22.49 24.05
CA SER A 65 13.02 -23.02 23.32
C SER A 65 11.75 -22.23 23.62
N THR A 66 11.53 -21.86 24.89
CA THR A 66 10.35 -21.06 25.28
C THR A 66 10.36 -19.67 24.63
N ASN A 67 11.50 -18.98 24.56
CA ASN A 67 11.58 -17.67 23.90
C ASN A 67 11.41 -17.78 22.39
N LEU A 68 11.99 -18.80 21.76
CA LEU A 68 11.81 -19.05 20.33
C LEU A 68 10.35 -19.31 19.98
N ILE A 69 9.67 -20.19 20.72
CA ILE A 69 8.24 -20.50 20.51
C ILE A 69 7.39 -19.24 20.73
N SER A 70 7.64 -18.49 21.80
CA SER A 70 6.93 -17.24 22.09
C SER A 70 7.14 -16.21 20.97
N GLY A 71 8.37 -16.06 20.49
CA GLY A 71 8.70 -15.16 19.38
C GLY A 71 8.03 -15.57 18.06
N LEU A 72 7.89 -16.87 17.78
CA LEU A 72 7.16 -17.36 16.61
C LEU A 72 5.66 -17.05 16.70
N ILE A 73 5.05 -17.30 17.86
CA ILE A 73 3.63 -16.97 18.12
C ILE A 73 3.39 -15.47 17.91
N LEU A 74 4.24 -14.61 18.48
CA LEU A 74 4.14 -13.15 18.35
C LEU A 74 4.26 -12.70 16.88
N LYS A 75 5.21 -13.25 16.11
CA LYS A 75 5.39 -12.90 14.69
C LYS A 75 4.18 -13.28 13.85
N ILE A 76 3.61 -14.46 14.07
CA ILE A 76 2.42 -14.91 13.33
C ILE A 76 1.20 -14.05 13.69
N ASN A 77 0.98 -13.79 14.97
CA ASN A 77 -0.13 -12.93 15.42
C ASN A 77 -0.01 -11.51 14.87
N ARG A 78 1.20 -10.93 14.90
CA ARG A 78 1.48 -9.61 14.29
C ARG A 78 1.10 -9.62 12.81
N ARG A 79 1.58 -10.62 12.04
CA ARG A 79 1.25 -10.75 10.62
C ARG A 79 -0.27 -10.82 10.38
N ASN A 80 -0.98 -11.65 11.14
CA ASN A 80 -2.43 -11.81 11.02
C ASN A 80 -3.16 -10.48 11.30
N LYS A 81 -2.70 -9.71 12.30
CA LYS A 81 -3.23 -8.37 12.60
C LYS A 81 -3.03 -7.40 11.42
N LEU A 82 -1.85 -7.38 10.81
CA LEU A 82 -1.58 -6.49 9.67
C LEU A 82 -2.45 -6.83 8.45
N ILE A 83 -2.63 -8.12 8.16
CA ILE A 83 -3.53 -8.58 7.08
C ILE A 83 -4.96 -8.14 7.37
N GLN A 84 -5.43 -8.35 8.61
CA GLN A 84 -6.76 -7.90 9.01
C GLN A 84 -6.94 -6.38 8.86
N ILE A 85 -5.92 -5.57 9.16
CA ILE A 85 -5.97 -4.12 8.96
C ILE A 85 -6.06 -3.78 7.47
N ALA A 86 -5.28 -4.45 6.63
CA ALA A 86 -5.34 -4.26 5.18
C ALA A 86 -6.72 -4.63 4.62
N ASP A 87 -7.32 -5.73 5.08
CA ASP A 87 -8.61 -6.21 4.56
C ASP A 87 -9.79 -5.37 5.06
N LYS A 88 -9.74 -4.89 6.31
CA LYS A 88 -10.84 -4.12 6.91
C LYS A 88 -10.86 -2.66 6.47
N THR A 89 -9.74 -2.10 6.03
CA THR A 89 -9.65 -0.67 5.76
C THR A 89 -9.63 -0.37 4.26
N PRO A 90 -10.37 0.65 3.77
CA PRO A 90 -10.42 1.03 2.36
C PRO A 90 -9.07 1.51 1.80
N ALA A 91 -8.17 2.01 2.65
CA ALA A 91 -6.80 2.37 2.25
C ALA A 91 -5.84 1.17 2.23
N GLY A 92 -6.29 -0.02 2.66
CA GLY A 92 -5.57 -1.28 2.54
C GLY A 92 -4.18 -1.26 3.18
N TRP A 93 -3.18 -1.73 2.43
CA TRP A 93 -1.77 -1.72 2.85
C TRP A 93 -1.21 -0.32 3.15
N SER A 94 -1.82 0.75 2.65
CA SER A 94 -1.41 2.11 3.04
C SER A 94 -1.76 2.39 4.50
N THR A 95 -2.87 1.83 5.00
CA THR A 95 -3.20 1.87 6.43
C THR A 95 -2.19 1.10 7.25
N VAL A 96 -1.75 -0.07 6.77
CA VAL A 96 -0.72 -0.89 7.45
C VAL A 96 0.58 -0.12 7.58
N GLN A 97 1.01 0.58 6.53
CA GLN A 97 2.23 1.39 6.56
C GLN A 97 2.17 2.50 7.62
N GLU A 98 1.02 3.19 7.71
CA GLU A 98 0.80 4.23 8.73
C GLU A 98 0.58 3.64 10.14
N TYR A 99 0.09 2.41 10.23
CA TYR A 99 -0.06 1.69 11.49
C TYR A 99 1.30 1.27 12.04
N GLU A 100 2.21 0.77 11.20
CA GLU A 100 3.55 0.37 11.63
C GLU A 100 4.49 1.55 11.89
N SER A 101 4.20 2.73 11.35
CA SER A 101 4.97 3.95 11.61
C SER A 101 4.56 4.68 12.90
N ASP A 102 3.44 4.32 13.51
CA ASP A 102 2.98 4.89 14.78
C ASP A 102 3.48 4.05 15.96
N ASP A 103 4.32 4.64 16.82
CA ASP A 103 4.84 3.99 18.03
C ASP A 103 3.73 3.52 19.00
N LEU A 104 2.49 4.03 18.86
CA LEU A 104 1.32 3.60 19.65
C LEU A 104 0.72 2.25 19.20
N ALA A 105 1.20 1.67 18.11
CA ALA A 105 0.70 0.41 17.57
C ALA A 105 1.21 -0.85 18.32
N SER A 106 2.09 -0.68 19.31
CA SER A 106 2.81 -1.80 19.91
C SER A 106 2.02 -2.61 20.96
N ASP A 107 0.89 -2.12 21.50
CA ASP A 107 0.25 -2.83 22.63
C ASP A 107 -1.27 -2.62 22.81
N SER A 108 -1.97 -1.93 21.90
CA SER A 108 -3.42 -1.75 22.04
C SER A 108 -4.21 -2.62 21.05
N GLU A 109 -5.04 -3.50 21.59
CA GLU A 109 -6.02 -4.32 20.86
C GLU A 109 -7.16 -3.47 20.25
N ASP A 110 -7.18 -2.16 20.52
CA ASP A 110 -8.24 -1.23 20.16
C ASP A 110 -8.34 -1.00 18.64
N GLU A 111 -9.56 -0.81 18.14
CA GLU A 111 -9.84 -0.37 16.76
C GLU A 111 -9.52 1.13 16.52
N LYS A 112 -9.20 1.88 17.57
CA LYS A 112 -8.98 3.34 17.49
C LYS A 112 -7.70 3.72 16.72
N PRO A 113 -6.55 3.03 16.89
CA PRO A 113 -5.34 3.32 16.13
C PRO A 113 -5.48 3.03 14.64
N SER A 114 -6.22 1.97 14.25
CA SER A 114 -6.42 1.65 12.83
C SER A 114 -7.20 2.74 12.09
N ARG A 115 -8.22 3.34 12.71
CA ARG A 115 -8.97 4.48 12.13
C ARG A 115 -8.09 5.73 11.94
N GLN A 116 -7.16 5.98 12.85
CA GLN A 116 -6.22 7.10 12.71
C GLN A 116 -5.20 6.84 11.60
N ALA A 117 -4.61 5.65 11.58
CA ALA A 117 -3.71 5.22 10.52
C ALA A 117 -4.39 5.29 9.15
N GLU A 118 -5.65 4.84 9.05
CA GLU A 118 -6.44 4.90 7.82
C GLU A 118 -6.70 6.34 7.40
N SER A 119 -7.06 7.22 8.34
CA SER A 119 -7.26 8.64 8.07
C SER A 119 -5.99 9.32 7.55
N ARG A 120 -4.82 8.96 8.10
CA ARG A 120 -3.51 9.44 7.61
C ARG A 120 -3.21 8.89 6.22
N ALA A 121 -3.41 7.59 6.01
CA ALA A 121 -3.21 6.93 4.73
C ALA A 121 -4.07 7.55 3.62
N LEU A 122 -5.35 7.79 3.88
CA LEU A 122 -6.27 8.42 2.93
C LEU A 122 -5.87 9.87 2.59
N LYS A 123 -5.35 10.65 3.56
CA LYS A 123 -4.81 11.98 3.30
C LYS A 123 -3.60 11.90 2.36
N THR A 124 -2.65 11.03 2.66
CA THR A 124 -1.45 10.81 1.84
C THR A 124 -1.81 10.37 0.42
N ILE A 125 -2.77 9.45 0.25
CA ILE A 125 -3.28 9.02 -1.07
C ILE A 125 -3.90 10.21 -1.83
N LYS A 126 -4.70 11.04 -1.15
CA LYS A 126 -5.37 12.20 -1.77
C LYS A 126 -4.39 13.28 -2.21
N GLU A 127 -3.34 13.52 -1.42
CA GLU A 127 -2.26 14.46 -1.75
C GLU A 127 -1.43 13.97 -2.94
N LYS A 128 -1.07 12.67 -2.97
CA LYS A 128 -0.38 12.05 -4.11
C LYS A 128 -1.19 12.11 -5.41
N LYS A 129 -2.52 12.04 -5.34
CA LYS A 129 -3.40 12.16 -6.53
C LYS A 129 -3.48 13.58 -7.11
N ASN A 130 -3.14 14.62 -6.34
CA ASN A 130 -3.24 16.01 -6.80
C ASN A 130 -2.00 16.85 -6.37
N PRO A 131 -0.80 16.52 -6.87
CA PRO A 131 0.44 17.17 -6.43
C PRO A 131 0.41 18.68 -6.69
N TRP A 132 -0.22 19.09 -7.80
CA TRP A 132 -0.37 20.49 -8.20
C TRP A 132 -1.18 21.32 -7.20
N LYS A 133 -2.14 20.73 -6.47
CA LYS A 133 -2.91 21.48 -5.45
C LYS A 133 -2.07 21.81 -4.23
N THR A 134 -1.11 20.95 -3.88
CA THR A 134 -0.16 21.21 -2.79
C THR A 134 0.84 22.28 -3.21
N VAL A 135 1.40 22.17 -4.41
CA VAL A 135 2.30 23.19 -4.99
C VAL A 135 1.61 24.55 -5.10
N LEU A 136 0.36 24.60 -5.59
CA LEU A 136 -0.40 25.85 -5.72
C LEU A 136 -0.72 26.50 -4.37
N LYS A 137 -0.96 25.71 -3.31
CA LYS A 137 -1.12 26.26 -1.95
C LYS A 137 0.19 26.88 -1.44
N THR A 138 1.31 26.21 -1.65
CA THR A 138 2.63 26.74 -1.26
C THR A 138 2.99 27.99 -2.05
N VAL A 139 2.73 28.01 -3.37
CA VAL A 139 2.94 29.19 -4.22
C VAL A 139 2.02 30.34 -3.82
N ARG A 140 0.75 30.07 -3.51
CA ARG A 140 -0.20 31.08 -3.03
C ARG A 140 0.23 31.70 -1.71
N HIS A 141 0.63 30.87 -0.73
CA HIS A 141 1.11 31.35 0.56
C HIS A 141 2.43 32.15 0.42
N ARG A 142 3.27 31.75 -0.53
CA ARG A 142 4.50 32.48 -0.86
C ARG A 142 4.20 33.84 -1.49
N CYS A 143 3.21 33.96 -2.38
CA CYS A 143 2.79 35.26 -2.91
C CYS A 143 2.18 36.16 -1.83
N GLU A 144 1.34 35.62 -0.95
CA GLU A 144 0.71 36.40 0.13
C GLU A 144 1.73 36.94 1.14
N THR A 145 2.82 36.22 1.39
CA THR A 145 3.91 36.67 2.28
C THR A 145 4.78 37.77 1.66
N TYR A 146 4.87 37.86 0.33
CA TYR A 146 5.58 38.96 -0.37
C TYR A 146 4.69 40.19 -0.65
N GLN A 147 3.40 40.15 -0.32
CA GLN A 147 2.50 41.31 -0.40
C GLN A 147 2.33 42.05 0.94
N LEU A 148 2.92 41.53 2.02
CA LEU A 148 2.91 42.13 3.36
C LEU A 148 4.26 42.79 3.75
N TYR A 149 5.20 42.87 2.81
CA TYR A 149 6.44 43.65 2.88
C TYR A 149 6.45 44.69 1.77
#